data_AF-A0A529ZJ02-F1
#
_entry.id   AF-A0A529ZJ02-F1
#
_cell.length_a   1.000
_cell.length_b   1.000
_cell.length_c   1.000
_cell.angle_alpha   90.00
_cell.angle_beta   90.00
_cell.angle_gamma   90.00
#
_symmetry.space_group_name_H-M   'P 1'
#
loop_
_entity.id
_entity.type
_entity.pdbx_description
1 polymer ?
#
loop_
_entity_poly.entity_id
_entity_poly.type
_entity_poly.pdbx_seq_one_letter_code
_entity_poly.pdbx_strand_id
1 'polypeptide(L)'
;EGIYQLYKNRSWRWGNHGAAFFAVSKRQFTAWSTEDKPSYGEGIWFMPGSGKLCFRATWRGSWGAKTSLSCFEHRQAGKVIYQRKSPSGDWYEFRDRHGKSDLRNGNYASKKVKRFKAKL
;
A
#
# COMPACT_ATOMS: atom_id res chain seq x y z
N GLU A 1 -9.44 10.85 11.24
CA GLU A 1 -8.36 10.01 11.83
C GLU A 1 -7.03 10.31 11.14
N GLY A 2 -5.90 10.37 11.85
CA GLY A 2 -4.60 10.69 11.23
C GLY A 2 -4.04 9.53 10.38
N ILE A 3 -3.24 9.82 9.35
CA ILE A 3 -2.66 8.81 8.44
C ILE A 3 -1.92 7.70 9.18
N TYR A 4 -1.20 8.04 10.26
CA TYR A 4 -0.53 7.03 11.07
C TYR A 4 -1.51 6.00 11.64
N GLN A 5 -2.63 6.46 12.19
CA GLN A 5 -3.66 5.59 12.78
C GLN A 5 -4.36 4.76 11.72
N LEU A 6 -4.56 5.35 10.54
CA LEU A 6 -5.16 4.69 9.39
C LEU A 6 -4.35 3.46 8.94
N TYR A 7 -3.01 3.55 8.97
CA TYR A 7 -2.12 2.53 8.39
C TYR A 7 -1.34 1.67 9.39
N LYS A 8 -1.18 2.08 10.66
CA LYS A 8 -0.34 1.36 11.63
C LYS A 8 -0.72 -0.13 11.73
N ASN A 9 0.22 -1.02 11.42
CA ASN A 9 0.03 -2.49 11.47
C ASN A 9 -1.21 -2.98 10.70
N ARG A 10 -1.54 -2.29 9.60
CA ARG A 10 -2.63 -2.64 8.70
C ARG A 10 -2.10 -2.96 7.32
N SER A 11 -2.89 -3.72 6.58
CA SER A 11 -2.69 -3.94 5.15
C SER A 11 -3.69 -3.16 4.32
N TRP A 12 -3.21 -2.45 3.31
CA TRP A 12 -4.01 -1.98 2.19
C TRP A 12 -4.11 -3.09 1.16
N ARG A 13 -5.33 -3.50 0.81
CA ARG A 13 -5.61 -4.47 -0.25
C ARG A 13 -6.30 -3.79 -1.41
N TRP A 14 -5.92 -4.12 -2.64
CA TRP A 14 -6.65 -3.71 -3.84
C TRP A 14 -7.08 -4.96 -4.60
N GLY A 15 -8.34 -5.32 -4.36
CA GLY A 15 -8.96 -6.55 -4.86
C GLY A 15 -8.14 -7.82 -4.58
N ASN A 16 -7.97 -8.62 -5.63
CA ASN A 16 -7.14 -9.83 -5.62
C ASN A 16 -5.75 -9.59 -6.25
N HIS A 17 -5.47 -8.35 -6.63
CA HIS A 17 -4.30 -8.00 -7.44
C HIS A 17 -3.12 -7.49 -6.63
N GLY A 18 -3.33 -7.09 -5.37
CA GLY A 18 -2.21 -6.77 -4.50
C GLY A 18 -2.58 -6.50 -3.05
N ALA A 19 -1.53 -6.44 -2.23
CA ALA A 19 -1.63 -5.95 -0.87
C ALA A 19 -0.29 -5.36 -0.42
N ALA A 20 -0.36 -4.31 0.39
CA ALA A 20 0.76 -3.68 1.07
C ALA A 20 0.55 -3.71 2.58
N PHE A 21 1.58 -4.03 3.35
CA PHE A 21 1.58 -3.99 4.81
C PHE A 21 2.50 -2.89 5.33
N PHE A 22 2.00 -2.12 6.29
CA PHE A 22 2.65 -0.95 6.86
C PHE A 22 3.00 -1.22 8.33
N ALA A 23 4.14 -1.87 8.55
CA ALA A 23 4.59 -2.22 9.88
C ALA A 23 5.02 -0.96 10.65
N VAL A 24 4.62 -0.85 11.91
CA VAL A 24 5.11 0.24 12.79
C VAL A 24 6.61 0.08 13.04
N SER A 25 7.05 -1.16 13.27
CA SER A 25 8.47 -1.48 13.50
C SER A 25 9.31 -1.04 12.31
N LYS A 26 10.30 -0.18 12.57
CA LYS A 26 11.26 0.38 11.59
C LYS A 26 10.59 1.01 10.36
N ARG A 27 9.30 1.37 10.45
CA ARG A 27 8.50 1.85 9.32
C ARG A 27 8.56 0.92 8.09
N GLN A 28 8.66 -0.39 8.32
CA GLN A 28 8.83 -1.34 7.23
C GLN A 28 7.58 -1.40 6.33
N PHE A 29 7.81 -1.33 5.03
CA PHE A 29 6.82 -1.54 3.98
C PHE A 29 7.08 -2.87 3.28
N THR A 30 6.02 -3.64 3.04
CA THR A 30 6.10 -4.90 2.31
C THR A 30 4.85 -5.07 1.46
N ALA A 31 5.01 -5.29 0.17
CA ALA A 31 3.90 -5.38 -0.77
C ALA A 31 4.10 -6.44 -1.84
N TRP A 32 3.01 -6.86 -2.46
CA TRP A 32 3.01 -7.60 -3.72
C TRP A 32 1.96 -7.01 -4.65
N SER A 33 2.22 -7.09 -5.96
CA SER A 33 1.28 -6.71 -7.00
C SER A 33 1.29 -7.70 -8.16
N THR A 34 0.15 -7.82 -8.81
CA THR A 34 -0.11 -8.61 -10.03
C THR A 34 -0.91 -7.81 -11.05
N GLU A 35 -1.03 -6.49 -10.89
CA GLU A 35 -1.74 -5.63 -11.87
C GLU A 35 -0.98 -5.54 -13.19
N ASP A 36 0.37 -5.49 -13.14
CA ASP A 36 1.24 -5.61 -14.31
C ASP A 36 1.85 -7.02 -14.35
N LYS A 37 3.15 -7.14 -14.10
CA LYS A 37 3.86 -8.41 -13.90
C LYS A 37 3.93 -8.74 -12.41
N PRO A 38 3.76 -10.01 -12.01
CA PRO A 38 3.93 -10.43 -10.62
C PRO A 38 5.24 -9.91 -10.04
N SER A 39 5.12 -9.12 -8.97
CA SER A 39 6.26 -8.51 -8.31
C SER A 39 6.01 -8.32 -6.82
N TYR A 40 7.10 -8.23 -6.05
CA TYR A 40 7.05 -7.88 -4.64
C TYR A 40 7.90 -6.65 -4.37
N GLY A 41 7.48 -5.82 -3.42
CA GLY A 41 8.16 -4.59 -3.02
C GLY A 41 8.49 -4.62 -1.55
N GLU A 42 9.70 -4.18 -1.21
CA GLU A 42 10.13 -4.00 0.18
C GLU A 42 10.79 -2.64 0.34
N GLY A 43 10.60 -2.00 1.50
CA GLY A 43 11.20 -0.71 1.78
C GLY A 43 10.63 -0.08 3.04
N ILE A 44 10.39 1.23 2.98
CA ILE A 44 9.87 2.00 4.12
C ILE A 44 8.64 2.81 3.74
N TRP A 45 7.79 3.08 4.71
CA TRP A 45 6.68 4.03 4.60
C TRP A 45 6.85 5.20 5.55
N PHE A 46 6.36 6.36 5.17
CA PHE A 46 6.50 7.58 5.95
C PHE A 46 5.36 8.55 5.62
N MET A 47 5.21 9.57 6.45
CA MET A 47 4.14 10.56 6.34
C MET A 47 4.80 11.94 6.32
N PRO A 48 4.95 12.57 5.13
CA PRO A 48 5.58 13.88 5.03
C PRO A 48 4.71 15.02 5.56
N GLY A 49 3.48 14.74 6.01
CA GLY A 49 2.50 15.73 6.48
C GLY A 49 1.26 15.80 5.59
N SER A 50 0.33 16.71 5.91
CA SER A 50 -0.81 17.09 5.06
C SER A 50 -1.67 15.93 4.53
N GLY A 51 -1.92 14.91 5.35
CA GLY A 51 -2.75 13.76 4.94
C GLY A 51 -2.08 12.84 3.89
N LYS A 52 -0.76 12.95 3.70
CA LYS A 52 0.00 12.11 2.77
C LYS A 52 0.57 10.87 3.44
N LEU A 53 0.39 9.74 2.78
CA LEU A 53 1.17 8.52 2.98
C LEU A 53 2.14 8.38 1.82
N CYS A 54 3.42 8.17 2.08
CA CYS A 54 4.39 7.80 1.06
C CYS A 54 5.07 6.48 1.41
N PHE A 55 5.51 5.75 0.39
CA PHE A 55 6.43 4.63 0.55
C PHE A 55 7.48 4.64 -0.54
N ARG A 56 8.71 4.34 -0.13
CA ARG A 56 9.84 4.10 -1.03
C ARG A 56 10.18 2.62 -0.95
N ALA A 57 9.98 1.91 -2.06
CA ALA A 57 10.15 0.47 -2.11
C ALA A 57 10.95 0.05 -3.34
N THR A 58 11.77 -0.98 -3.17
CA THR A 58 12.41 -1.67 -4.29
C THR A 58 11.54 -2.86 -4.69
N TRP A 59 10.92 -2.73 -5.85
CA TRP A 59 10.11 -3.77 -6.48
C TRP A 59 11.01 -4.76 -7.23
N ARG A 60 10.71 -6.05 -7.11
CA ARG A 60 11.41 -7.16 -7.75
C ARG A 60 10.41 -8.06 -8.46
N GLY A 61 10.73 -8.43 -9.69
CA GLY A 61 9.95 -9.33 -10.52
C GLY A 61 10.82 -9.93 -11.62
N SER A 62 10.21 -10.62 -12.58
CA SER A 62 10.93 -11.22 -13.71
C SER A 62 11.69 -10.20 -14.58
N TRP A 63 11.35 -8.92 -14.46
CA TRP A 63 11.97 -7.79 -15.15
C TRP A 63 13.17 -7.20 -14.38
N GLY A 64 13.60 -7.82 -13.28
CA GLY A 64 14.67 -7.33 -12.42
C GLY A 64 14.16 -6.53 -11.23
N ALA A 65 14.90 -5.48 -10.84
CA ALA A 65 14.61 -4.68 -9.66
C ALA A 65 14.53 -3.18 -9.97
N LYS A 66 13.55 -2.48 -9.40
CA LYS A 66 13.39 -1.02 -9.55
C LYS A 66 12.90 -0.40 -8.25
N THR A 67 13.58 0.65 -7.81
CA THR A 67 13.13 1.46 -6.67
C THR A 67 12.19 2.56 -7.15
N SER A 68 11.06 2.72 -6.47
CA SER A 68 10.11 3.79 -6.73
C SER A 68 9.62 4.41 -5.42
N LEU A 69 9.33 5.71 -5.50
CA LEU A 69 8.59 6.45 -4.49
C LEU A 69 7.15 6.58 -4.96
N SER A 70 6.20 6.25 -4.09
CA SER A 70 4.77 6.49 -4.34
C SER A 70 4.17 7.21 -3.15
N CYS A 71 3.34 8.21 -3.44
CA CYS A 71 2.67 9.02 -2.43
C CYS A 71 1.17 9.07 -2.73
N PHE A 72 0.37 9.02 -1.66
CA PHE A 72 -1.07 9.01 -1.70
C PHE A 72 -1.62 10.04 -0.72
N GLU A 73 -2.48 10.92 -1.22
CA GLU A 73 -3.18 11.92 -0.43
C GLU A 73 -4.51 11.34 0.04
N HIS A 74 -4.93 11.73 1.24
CA HIS A 74 -6.20 11.31 1.83
C HIS A 74 -7.02 12.50 2.26
N ARG A 75 -8.33 12.39 2.09
CA ARG A 75 -9.32 13.31 2.66
C ARG A 75 -10.50 12.51 3.18
N GLN A 76 -11.19 13.05 4.18
CA GLN A 76 -12.36 12.42 4.77
C GLN A 76 -13.57 13.31 4.52
N ALA A 77 -14.67 12.75 4.02
CA ALA A 77 -15.97 13.42 3.93
C ALA A 77 -17.01 12.54 4.62
N GLY A 78 -17.50 12.99 5.77
CA GLY A 78 -18.33 12.18 6.67
C GLY A 78 -17.60 10.90 7.09
N LYS A 79 -18.20 9.74 6.79
CA LYS A 79 -17.64 8.41 7.10
C LYS A 79 -16.78 7.82 5.97
N VAL A 80 -16.69 8.50 4.82
CA VAL A 80 -15.97 8.01 3.64
C VAL A 80 -14.57 8.60 3.62
N ILE A 81 -13.57 7.73 3.47
CA ILE A 81 -12.19 8.12 3.22
C ILE A 81 -11.98 8.08 1.71
N TYR A 82 -11.44 9.14 1.16
CA TYR A 82 -11.01 9.21 -0.23
C TYR A 82 -9.49 9.19 -0.27
N GLN A 83 -8.95 8.55 -1.29
CA GLN A 83 -7.53 8.52 -1.59
C GLN A 83 -7.31 8.98 -3.02
N ARG A 84 -6.16 9.59 -3.30
CA ARG A 84 -5.64 9.71 -4.66
C ARG A 84 -4.13 9.48 -4.70
N LYS A 85 -3.61 9.08 -5.85
CA LYS A 85 -2.17 9.06 -6.10
C LYS A 85 -1.67 10.48 -6.35
N SER A 86 -0.63 10.91 -5.64
CA SER A 86 0.00 12.23 -5.83
C SER A 86 0.98 12.19 -7.01
N PRO A 87 1.12 13.28 -7.80
CA PRO A 87 0.42 14.56 -7.68
C PRO A 87 -0.90 14.67 -8.47
N SER A 88 -1.17 13.76 -9.41
CA SER A 88 -2.19 13.96 -10.46
C SER A 88 -3.23 12.84 -10.59
N GLY A 89 -3.27 11.88 -9.66
CA GLY A 89 -4.29 10.84 -9.68
C GLY A 89 -5.66 11.37 -9.28
N ASP A 90 -6.71 10.71 -9.75
CA ASP A 90 -8.07 11.04 -9.37
C ASP A 90 -8.40 10.60 -7.95
N TRP A 91 -9.32 11.33 -7.32
CA TRP A 91 -9.88 10.95 -6.03
C TRP A 91 -10.83 9.78 -6.19
N TYR A 92 -10.57 8.71 -5.46
CA TYR A 92 -11.44 7.54 -5.40
C TYR A 92 -11.75 7.19 -3.95
N GLU A 93 -12.88 6.52 -3.75
CA GLU A 93 -13.30 6.08 -2.42
C GLU A 93 -12.41 4.92 -1.97
N PHE A 94 -11.90 4.98 -0.75
CA PHE A 94 -10.93 4.04 -0.24
C PHE A 94 -11.60 2.79 0.35
N ARG A 95 -12.34 2.08 -0.50
CA ARG A 95 -13.14 0.89 -0.20
C ARG A 95 -13.20 -0.05 -1.40
N ASP A 96 -13.38 -1.32 -1.10
CA ASP A 96 -13.56 -2.37 -2.10
C ASP A 96 -14.96 -2.28 -2.75
N ARG A 97 -15.16 -3.08 -3.80
CA ARG A 97 -16.42 -3.17 -4.55
C ARG A 97 -17.65 -3.56 -3.70
N HIS A 98 -17.45 -4.05 -2.48
CA HIS A 98 -18.52 -4.42 -1.54
C HIS A 98 -18.73 -3.34 -0.47
N GLY A 99 -18.11 -2.17 -0.63
CA GLY A 99 -18.24 -1.03 0.27
C GLY A 99 -17.41 -1.14 1.55
N LYS A 100 -16.58 -2.19 1.72
CA LYS A 100 -15.72 -2.35 2.90
C LYS A 100 -14.42 -1.59 2.68
N SER A 101 -13.88 -0.95 3.71
CA SER A 101 -12.57 -0.26 3.60
C SER A 101 -11.50 -1.16 2.96
N ASP A 102 -10.62 -0.61 2.14
CA ASP A 102 -9.50 -1.39 1.60
C ASP A 102 -8.42 -1.73 2.64
N LEU A 103 -8.54 -1.18 3.85
CA LEU A 103 -7.67 -1.46 4.97
C LEU A 103 -8.16 -2.65 5.80
N ARG A 104 -7.22 -3.49 6.20
CA ARG A 104 -7.44 -4.66 7.05
C ARG A 104 -6.42 -4.68 8.18
N ASN A 105 -6.86 -4.98 9.40
CA ASN A 105 -5.97 -5.16 10.55
C ASN A 105 -5.08 -6.39 10.36
N GLY A 106 -3.77 -6.23 10.53
CA GLY A 106 -2.81 -7.32 10.41
C GLY A 106 -2.11 -7.40 9.04
N ASN A 107 -1.26 -8.41 8.90
CA ASN A 107 -0.34 -8.56 7.77
C ASN A 107 -0.88 -9.53 6.70
N TYR A 108 -1.47 -8.98 5.65
CA TYR A 108 -1.98 -9.72 4.49
C TYR A 108 -1.00 -9.78 3.31
N ALA A 109 0.17 -9.13 3.44
CA ALA A 109 1.15 -9.04 2.35
C ALA A 109 2.24 -10.13 2.45
N SER A 110 2.82 -10.34 3.64
CA SER A 110 4.07 -11.08 3.79
C SER A 110 4.01 -12.53 3.33
N LYS A 111 2.88 -13.24 3.51
CA LYS A 111 2.74 -14.63 3.04
C LYS A 111 2.89 -14.74 1.52
N LYS A 112 2.30 -13.82 0.76
CA LYS A 112 2.37 -13.82 -0.71
C LYS A 112 3.70 -13.27 -1.21
N VAL A 113 4.29 -12.29 -0.51
CA VAL A 113 5.68 -11.84 -0.75
C VAL A 113 6.68 -12.99 -0.63
N LYS A 114 6.60 -13.80 0.45
CA LYS A 114 7.47 -14.98 0.61
C LYS A 114 7.35 -15.95 -0.57
N ARG A 115 6.14 -16.16 -1.08
CA ARG A 115 5.90 -17.00 -2.27
C ARG A 115 6.48 -16.40 -3.56
N PHE A 116 6.46 -15.08 -3.71
CA PHE A 116 7.06 -14.43 -4.88
C PHE A 116 8.59 -14.49 -4.82
N LYS A 117 9.17 -14.29 -3.63
CA LYS A 117 10.60 -14.46 -3.38
C LYS A 117 11.10 -15.86 -3.72
N ALA A 118 10.34 -16.90 -3.39
CA ALA A 118 10.73 -18.28 -3.67
C ALA A 118 10.61 -18.67 -5.16
N LYS A 119 10.06 -17.80 -6.01
CA LYS A 119 9.84 -18.04 -7.45
C LYS A 119 10.76 -17.21 -8.35
N LEU A 120 11.54 -16.31 -7.76
CA LEU A 120 12.51 -15.44 -8.43
C LEU A 120 13.91 -15.96 -8.11
#